data_AF-B7PZV7-F1
#
_entry.id   AF-B7PZV7-F1
#
_cell.length_a   1.000
_cell.length_b   1.000
_cell.length_c   1.000
_cell.angle_alpha   90.00
_cell.angle_beta   90.00
_cell.angle_gamma   90.00
#
_symmetry.space_group_name_H-M   'P 1'
#
loop_
_entity.id
_entity.type
_entity.pdbx_description
1 polymer ?
#
loop_
_entity_poly.entity_id
_entity_poly.type
_entity_poly.pdbx_seq_one_letter_code
_entity_poly.pdbx_strand_id
1 'polypeptide(L)'
;MVAVGTVFKEVILWAPSQCLAQAPARVVHRLSGHQGVIFSVNFNVPRRLLCSTSDDRSLRVYRFHEHPSLCQAGAEDLSLEQLSRGWFSSLHVLYGHESRVWRAAALSSCYISVGEVRCPSFSAFPQERSWCPQGLN
;
A
#
# COMPACT_ATOMS: atom_id res chain seq x y z
N MET A 1 -6.27 -4.92 11.53
CA MET A 1 -4.94 -5.25 10.95
C MET A 1 -4.08 -3.99 11.05
N VAL A 2 -2.79 -4.13 11.33
CA VAL A 2 -1.85 -3.00 11.36
C VAL A 2 -0.88 -3.15 10.20
N ALA A 3 -0.68 -2.08 9.42
CA ALA A 3 0.30 -2.03 8.34
C ALA A 3 1.28 -0.88 8.61
N VAL A 4 2.57 -1.14 8.43
CA VAL A 4 3.62 -0.14 8.65
C VAL A 4 4.70 -0.25 7.61
N GLY A 5 5.22 0.91 7.22
CA GLY A 5 6.46 1.03 6.46
C GLY A 5 7.66 0.93 7.40
N THR A 6 8.75 0.37 6.91
CA THR A 6 9.99 0.24 7.66
C THR A 6 11.15 0.98 7.00
N VAL A 7 12.20 1.25 7.77
CA VAL A 7 13.50 1.70 7.23
C VAL A 7 14.19 0.62 6.39
N PHE A 8 13.75 -0.64 6.53
CA PHE A 8 14.22 -1.79 5.74
C PHE A 8 13.52 -1.90 4.37
N LYS A 9 12.82 -0.85 3.94
CA LYS A 9 12.21 -0.76 2.59
C LYS A 9 11.08 -1.77 2.35
N GLU A 10 10.53 -2.31 3.43
CA GLU A 10 9.40 -3.25 3.40
C GLU A 10 8.18 -2.67 4.09
N VAL A 11 6.99 -2.94 3.54
CA VAL A 11 5.72 -2.81 4.26
C VAL A 11 5.44 -4.13 4.96
N ILE A 12 5.21 -4.08 6.27
CA ILE A 12 4.87 -5.26 7.07
C ILE A 12 3.42 -5.12 7.54
N LEU A 13 2.64 -6.18 7.38
CA LEU A 13 1.26 -6.25 7.87
C LEU A 13 1.16 -7.31 8.97
N TRP A 14 0.58 -6.93 10.11
CA TRP A 14 0.33 -7.80 11.25
C TRP A 14 -1.15 -8.00 11.50
N ALA A 15 -1.51 -9.24 11.86
CA ALA A 15 -2.79 -9.55 12.47
C ALA A 15 -2.64 -9.48 14.00
N PRO A 16 -3.58 -8.81 14.70
CA PRO A 16 -3.59 -8.85 16.16
C PRO A 16 -3.80 -10.29 16.62
N SER A 17 -3.08 -10.68 17.69
CA SER A 17 -3.34 -11.96 18.34
C SER A 17 -4.75 -11.93 18.93
N GLN A 18 -5.56 -12.96 18.65
CA GLN A 18 -6.86 -13.15 19.27
C GLN A 18 -6.74 -13.78 20.66
N CYS A 19 -5.54 -14.22 21.05
CA CYS A 19 -5.30 -14.86 22.33
C CYS A 19 -4.88 -13.81 23.38
N LEU A 20 -5.55 -13.83 24.54
CA LEU A 20 -5.25 -12.98 25.71
C LEU A 20 -3.94 -13.39 26.42
N ALA A 21 -3.46 -14.62 26.20
CA ALA A 21 -2.07 -14.95 26.48
C ALA A 21 -1.20 -14.13 25.54
N GLN A 22 -0.21 -13.40 26.07
CA GLN A 22 0.66 -12.38 25.45
C GLN A 22 1.51 -12.90 24.26
N ALA A 23 0.90 -13.61 23.31
CA ALA A 23 1.53 -14.13 22.13
C ALA A 23 1.88 -12.95 21.19
N PRO A 24 3.08 -12.95 20.62
CA PRO A 24 3.50 -11.89 19.71
C PRO A 24 2.56 -11.82 18.50
N ALA A 25 2.27 -10.60 18.03
CA ALA A 25 1.49 -10.40 16.81
C ALA A 25 2.17 -11.07 15.61
N ARG A 26 1.39 -11.82 14.81
CA ARG A 26 1.93 -12.59 13.68
C ARG A 26 2.05 -11.70 12.45
N VAL A 27 3.23 -11.71 11.81
CA VAL A 27 3.42 -11.12 10.48
C VAL A 27 2.59 -11.93 9.49
N VAL A 28 1.72 -11.26 8.76
CA VAL A 28 0.86 -11.87 7.74
C VAL A 28 1.45 -11.66 6.35
N HIS A 29 1.85 -10.42 6.05
CA HIS A 29 2.38 -10.04 4.74
C HIS A 29 3.63 -9.21 4.88
N ARG A 30 4.54 -9.38 3.92
CA ARG A 30 5.70 -8.52 3.68
C ARG A 30 5.66 -8.08 2.23
N LEU A 31 5.60 -6.78 1.99
CA LEU A 31 5.61 -6.19 0.65
C LEU A 31 6.95 -5.48 0.45
N SER A 32 7.75 -5.98 -0.49
CA SER A 32 9.06 -5.46 -0.81
C SER A 32 9.05 -4.68 -2.13
N GLY A 33 10.18 -4.05 -2.46
CA GLY A 33 10.46 -3.42 -3.74
C GLY A 33 10.78 -1.94 -3.67
N HIS A 34 10.42 -1.25 -2.59
CA HIS A 34 10.93 0.10 -2.33
C HIS A 34 12.46 0.08 -2.24
N GLN A 35 13.08 1.17 -2.67
CA GLN A 35 14.54 1.37 -2.64
C GLN A 35 14.98 2.33 -1.54
N GLY A 36 14.02 2.92 -0.80
CA GLY A 36 14.26 3.84 0.30
C GLY A 36 13.34 3.58 1.51
N VAL A 37 13.49 4.42 2.54
CA VAL A 37 12.66 4.37 3.75
C VAL A 37 11.20 4.62 3.38
N ILE A 38 10.27 3.89 4.00
CA ILE A 38 8.84 4.07 3.77
C ILE A 38 8.27 4.98 4.86
N PHE A 39 7.60 6.06 4.45
CA PHE A 39 7.07 7.07 5.36
C PHE A 39 5.58 6.93 5.63
N SER A 40 4.83 6.42 4.64
CA SER A 40 3.38 6.29 4.74
C SER A 40 2.91 4.98 4.14
N VAL A 41 1.91 4.40 4.80
CA VAL A 41 1.15 3.25 4.32
C VAL A 41 -0.32 3.54 4.57
N ASN A 42 -1.14 3.37 3.55
CA ASN A 42 -2.58 3.58 3.62
C ASN A 42 -3.32 2.42 2.96
N PHE A 43 -4.24 1.78 3.67
CA PHE A 43 -5.05 0.69 3.13
C PHE A 43 -6.49 1.14 2.93
N ASN A 44 -6.95 1.15 1.68
CA ASN A 44 -8.33 1.36 1.28
C ASN A 44 -9.02 -0.02 1.20
N VAL A 45 -9.70 -0.40 2.28
CA VAL A 45 -10.38 -1.70 2.43
C VAL A 45 -11.47 -1.90 1.37
N PRO A 46 -12.41 -0.96 1.14
CA PRO A 46 -13.46 -1.15 0.13
C PRO A 46 -12.92 -1.42 -1.28
N ARG A 47 -11.77 -0.82 -1.62
CA ARG A 47 -11.14 -0.99 -2.94
C ARG A 47 -10.09 -2.09 -2.97
N ARG A 48 -9.74 -2.67 -1.82
CA ARG A 48 -8.67 -3.67 -1.69
C ARG A 48 -7.33 -3.14 -2.20
N LEU A 49 -7.06 -1.85 -1.99
CA LEU A 49 -5.85 -1.17 -2.45
C LEU A 49 -5.01 -0.69 -1.27
N LEU A 50 -3.74 -1.07 -1.24
CA LEU A 50 -2.76 -0.54 -0.30
C LEU A 50 -1.80 0.38 -1.04
N CYS A 51 -1.58 1.57 -0.52
CA CYS A 51 -0.62 2.53 -1.03
C CYS A 51 0.53 2.68 -0.04
N SER A 52 1.77 2.75 -0.54
CA SER A 52 2.93 3.13 0.25
C SER A 52 3.76 4.20 -0.45
N THR A 53 4.40 5.06 0.34
CA THR A 53 5.24 6.15 -0.15
C THR A 53 6.61 6.10 0.49
N SER A 54 7.65 6.45 -0.26
CA SER A 54 9.03 6.27 0.16
C SER A 54 9.96 7.43 -0.21
N ASP A 55 11.11 7.46 0.45
CA ASP A 55 12.29 8.26 0.13
C ASP A 55 12.83 8.00 -1.29
N ASP A 56 12.53 6.84 -1.87
CA ASP A 56 12.85 6.53 -3.27
C ASP A 56 11.99 7.29 -4.31
N ARG A 57 11.18 8.25 -3.84
CA ARG A 57 10.28 9.11 -4.64
C ARG A 57 9.15 8.36 -5.33
N SER A 58 8.97 7.07 -5.02
CA SER A 58 7.91 6.27 -5.58
C SER A 58 6.70 6.22 -4.65
N LEU A 59 5.53 6.16 -5.30
CA LEU A 59 4.31 5.66 -4.72
C LEU A 59 4.08 4.25 -5.28
N ARG A 60 3.93 3.27 -4.40
CA ARG A 60 3.56 1.91 -4.79
C ARG A 60 2.11 1.64 -4.43
N VAL A 61 1.38 1.07 -5.37
CA VAL A 61 -0.01 0.61 -5.18
C VAL A 61 -0.01 -0.90 -5.28
N TYR A 62 -0.62 -1.54 -4.29
CA TYR A 62 -0.81 -2.99 -4.21
C TYR A 62 -2.29 -3.32 -4.22
N ARG A 63 -2.66 -4.37 -4.93
CA ARG A 63 -4.02 -4.94 -4.90
C ARG A 63 -4.04 -6.19 -4.03
N PHE A 64 -4.98 -6.24 -3.09
CA PHE A 64 -5.27 -7.42 -2.28
C PHE A 64 -6.24 -8.35 -3.00
N HIS A 65 -5.91 -9.62 -3.03
CA HIS A 65 -6.72 -10.70 -3.59
C HIS A 65 -7.11 -11.66 -2.47
N GLU A 66 -8.39 -11.98 -2.38
CA GLU A 66 -8.87 -12.99 -1.45
C GLU A 66 -8.58 -14.39 -1.96
N HIS A 67 -8.38 -15.31 -1.02
CA HIS A 67 -8.33 -16.72 -1.36
C HIS A 67 -9.70 -17.16 -1.92
N PRO A 68 -9.75 -17.88 -3.06
CA PRO A 68 -11.01 -18.29 -3.70
C PRO A 68 -12.01 -18.98 -2.77
N SER A 69 -11.50 -19.73 -1.78
CA SER A 69 -12.33 -20.47 -0.80
C SER A 69 -12.96 -19.59 0.28
N LEU A 70 -12.57 -18.32 0.41
CA LEU A 70 -13.10 -17.36 1.38
C LEU A 70 -13.85 -16.21 0.72
N CYS A 71 -14.01 -16.25 -0.61
CA CYS A 71 -14.70 -15.24 -1.37
C CYS A 71 -16.19 -15.24 -1.00
N GLN A 72 -16.60 -14.26 -0.19
CA GLN A 72 -18.01 -13.97 0.05
C GLN A 72 -18.43 -12.85 -0.89
N ALA A 73 -19.32 -13.17 -1.83
CA ALA A 73 -19.86 -12.17 -2.74
C ALA A 73 -20.64 -11.11 -1.95
N GLY A 74 -20.24 -9.84 -2.08
CA GLY A 74 -20.95 -8.70 -1.49
C GLY A 74 -20.49 -8.24 -0.09
N ALA A 75 -19.38 -8.76 0.44
CA ALA A 75 -18.81 -8.21 1.68
C ALA A 75 -18.07 -6.89 1.38
N GLU A 76 -18.55 -5.78 1.96
CA GLU A 76 -17.88 -4.47 1.88
C GLU A 76 -16.65 -4.39 2.80
N ASP A 77 -16.66 -5.15 3.90
CA ASP A 77 -15.57 -5.23 4.87
C ASP A 77 -14.75 -6.52 4.72
N LEU A 78 -13.44 -6.39 4.96
CA LEU A 78 -12.49 -7.51 4.95
C LEU A 78 -12.29 -8.06 6.37
N SER A 79 -12.65 -9.33 6.58
CA SER A 79 -12.34 -10.03 7.83
C SER A 79 -10.84 -10.28 7.99
N LEU A 80 -10.39 -10.45 9.25
CA LEU A 80 -9.00 -10.82 9.54
C LEU A 80 -8.61 -12.18 8.95
N GLU A 81 -9.55 -13.14 8.86
CA GLU A 81 -9.29 -14.46 8.27
C GLU A 81 -9.02 -14.33 6.76
N GLN A 82 -9.86 -13.61 6.04
CA GLN A 82 -9.69 -13.32 4.61
C GLN A 82 -8.35 -12.63 4.35
N LEU A 83 -8.05 -11.57 5.10
CA LEU A 83 -6.77 -10.85 5.02
C LEU A 83 -5.58 -11.77 5.30
N SER A 84 -5.73 -12.74 6.19
CA SER A 84 -4.64 -13.65 6.55
C SER A 84 -4.32 -14.71 5.51
N ARG A 85 -5.30 -15.09 4.68
CA ARG A 85 -5.15 -16.15 3.66
C ARG A 85 -5.05 -15.63 2.23
N GLY A 86 -5.42 -14.38 1.99
CA GLY A 86 -5.23 -13.73 0.70
C GLY A 86 -3.78 -13.36 0.43
N TRP A 87 -3.54 -12.59 -0.63
CA TRP A 87 -2.20 -12.10 -0.99
C TRP A 87 -2.27 -10.72 -1.64
N PHE A 88 -1.13 -10.04 -1.67
CA PHE A 88 -0.98 -8.76 -2.34
C PHE A 88 -0.19 -8.92 -3.64
N SER A 89 -0.57 -8.16 -4.66
CA SER A 89 0.16 -8.01 -5.92
C SER A 89 0.52 -6.56 -6.12
N SER A 90 1.71 -6.27 -6.67
CA SER A 90 2.10 -4.92 -7.06
C SER A 90 1.30 -4.51 -8.29
N LEU A 91 0.46 -3.49 -8.17
CA LEU A 91 -0.40 -2.99 -9.25
C LEU A 91 0.29 -1.86 -10.02
N HIS A 92 0.81 -0.86 -9.31
CA HIS A 92 1.48 0.29 -9.90
C HIS A 92 2.70 0.72 -9.10
N VAL A 93 3.69 1.25 -9.82
CA VAL A 93 4.80 2.02 -9.25
C VAL A 93 4.78 3.37 -9.96
N LEU A 94 4.52 4.43 -9.22
CA LEU A 94 4.30 5.76 -9.76
C LEU A 94 5.42 6.69 -9.31
N TYR A 95 5.96 7.43 -10.26
CA TYR A 95 6.97 8.46 -10.06
C TYR A 95 6.39 9.77 -10.58
N GLY A 96 6.33 10.78 -9.72
CA GLY A 96 5.87 12.11 -10.11
C GLY A 96 6.18 13.18 -9.07
N HIS A 97 6.98 12.84 -8.07
CA HIS A 97 7.59 13.80 -7.16
C HIS A 97 9.09 13.80 -7.42
N GLU A 98 9.69 14.97 -7.54
CA GLU A 98 11.15 15.11 -7.64
C GLU A 98 11.85 14.87 -6.29
N SER A 99 11.06 14.72 -5.24
CA SER A 99 11.46 14.66 -3.83
C SER A 99 10.66 13.62 -3.05
N ARG A 100 10.91 13.55 -1.73
CA ARG A 100 10.27 12.57 -0.83
C ARG A 100 8.76 12.69 -0.84
N VAL A 101 8.08 11.55 -0.86
CA VAL A 101 6.61 11.48 -0.82
C VAL A 101 6.16 11.15 0.61
N TRP A 102 5.45 12.09 1.23
CA TRP A 102 5.02 12.01 2.63
C TRP A 102 3.73 11.24 2.82
N ARG A 103 2.79 11.34 1.88
CA ARG A 103 1.47 10.70 2.02
C ARG A 103 0.85 10.40 0.66
N ALA A 104 0.06 9.33 0.64
CA ALA A 104 -0.75 8.95 -0.50
C ALA A 104 -2.16 8.52 -0.08
N ALA A 105 -3.12 8.70 -0.99
CA ALA A 105 -4.46 8.17 -0.85
C ALA A 105 -4.98 7.68 -2.20
N ALA A 106 -5.71 6.56 -2.18
CA ALA A 106 -6.44 6.06 -3.34
C ALA A 106 -7.89 6.53 -3.31
N LEU A 107 -8.28 7.33 -4.31
CA LEU A 107 -9.65 7.78 -4.55
C LEU A 107 -10.34 6.89 -5.59
N SER A 108 -11.55 7.29 -5.99
CA SER A 108 -12.37 6.54 -6.93
C SER A 108 -11.83 6.48 -8.35
N SER A 109 -11.25 7.58 -8.81
CA SER A 109 -10.75 7.75 -10.17
C SER A 109 -9.24 8.00 -10.23
N CYS A 110 -8.60 8.34 -9.12
CA CYS A 110 -7.18 8.70 -9.10
C CYS A 110 -6.46 8.30 -7.81
N TYR A 111 -5.13 8.30 -7.86
CA TYR A 111 -4.25 8.30 -6.70
C TYR A 111 -3.75 9.71 -6.45
N ILE A 112 -3.84 10.19 -5.21
CA ILE A 112 -3.27 11.48 -4.79
C ILE A 112 -2.02 11.20 -3.98
N SER A 113 -0.96 11.96 -4.24
CA SER A 113 0.25 11.95 -3.42
C SER A 113 0.80 13.36 -3.19
N VAL A 114 1.39 13.55 -2.01
CA VAL A 114 1.97 14.81 -1.56
C VAL A 114 3.41 14.57 -1.12
N GLY A 115 4.31 15.44 -1.55
CA GLY A 115 5.75 15.35 -1.31
C GLY A 115 6.40 16.66 -0.85
N GLU A 116 7.71 16.61 -0.62
CA GLU A 116 8.50 17.71 -0.07
C GLU A 116 9.00 18.68 -1.16
N VAL A 117 8.48 19.89 -1.28
CA VAL A 117 9.18 21.00 -1.96
C VAL A 117 8.74 22.35 -1.39
N ARG A 118 9.52 23.41 -1.68
CA ARG A 118 9.32 24.82 -1.23
C ARG A 118 7.87 25.33 -1.44
N CYS A 119 7.11 24.68 -2.32
CA CYS A 119 5.65 24.74 -2.44
C CYS A 119 5.10 23.30 -2.41
N PRO A 120 3.97 23.01 -1.73
CA PRO A 120 3.36 21.68 -1.73
C PRO A 120 3.02 21.23 -3.16
N SER A 121 3.58 20.13 -3.64
CA SER A 121 3.24 19.53 -4.94
C SER A 121 2.10 18.53 -4.77
N PHE A 122 1.10 18.61 -5.66
CA PHE A 122 -0.01 17.68 -5.75
C PHE A 122 0.08 16.93 -7.06
N SER A 123 0.15 15.60 -6.99
CA SER A 123 0.12 14.74 -8.18
C SER A 123 -1.10 13.84 -8.11
N ALA A 124 -1.92 13.88 -9.17
CA ALA A 124 -3.08 13.02 -9.33
C ALA A 124 -2.83 12.05 -10.50
N PHE A 125 -2.86 10.75 -10.22
CA PHE A 125 -2.65 9.71 -11.22
C PHE A 125 -3.97 8.99 -11.51
N PRO A 126 -4.56 9.10 -12.72
CA PRO A 126 -5.72 8.30 -13.08
C PRO A 126 -5.44 6.78 -12.98
N GLN A 127 -6.43 6.02 -12.51
CA GLN A 127 -6.31 4.56 -12.30
C GLN A 127 -6.36 3.75 -13.61
N GLU A 128 -6.86 4.33 -14.70
CA GLU A 128 -7.17 3.60 -15.95
C GLU A 128 -6.09 3.66 -17.03
N ARG A 129 -4.90 4.23 -16.77
CA ARG A 129 -3.81 4.25 -17.75
C ARG A 129 -2.64 3.36 -17.33
N SER A 130 -2.16 2.55 -18.25
CA SER A 130 -0.86 1.89 -18.16
C SER A 130 0.23 2.96 -18.10
N TRP A 131 0.80 3.15 -16.91
CA TRP A 131 1.91 4.08 -16.70
C TRP A 131 3.20 3.37 -17.06
N CYS A 132 3.82 3.76 -18.18
CA CYS A 132 5.21 3.41 -18.43
C CYS A 132 6.07 4.10 -17.36
N PRO A 133 7.05 3.40 -16.75
CA PRO A 133 8.06 4.07 -15.94
C PRO A 133 8.76 5.07 -16.86
N GLN A 134 8.63 6.36 -16.57
CA GLN A 134 9.39 7.36 -17.31
C GLN A 134 10.87 7.05 -17.10
N GLY A 135 11.57 6.94 -18.24
CA GLY A 135 12.92 6.44 -18.33
C GLY A 135 13.88 7.17 -17.39
N LEU A 136 14.77 6.36 -16.81
CA LEU A 136 16.09 6.81 -16.41
C LEU A 136 16.75 7.46 -17.62
N ASN A 137 16.98 8.78 -17.55
CA ASN A 137 18.11 9.41 -18.21
C ASN A 137 19.15 9.70 -17.13
#